data_AF-A0A1K1RCS2-F1
#
_entry.id   AF-A0A1K1RCS2-F1
#
_cell.length_a   1.000
_cell.length_b   1.000
_cell.length_c   1.000
_cell.angle_alpha   90.00
_cell.angle_beta   90.00
_cell.angle_gamma   90.00
#
_symmetry.space_group_name_H-M   'P 1'
#
loop_
_entity.id
_entity.type
_entity.pdbx_description
1 polymer ?
#
loop_
_entity_poly.entity_id
_entity_poly.type
_entity_poly.pdbx_seq_one_letter_code
_entity_poly.pdbx_strand_id
1 'polypeptide(L)'
;MTDSKPVLVETTGTEGYQVRIAAQGPSFFADEPIDLGGSASGPTPYELLSGALGACTAMTMQMYARRKKLPVSGIHVAVSHSRDASTGRDRFDRQVYVDGTLDADQWARLMAIADRCPVGKTLAAGAEITTQRVASIPGHAHEPPRDRIHEPAMAKVCDEFDQTG
;
A
#
# COMPACT_ATOMS: atom_id res chain seq x y z
N MET A 1 5.72 -14.06 22.30
CA MET A 1 5.91 -13.01 21.29
C MET A 1 7.14 -13.39 20.49
N THR A 2 7.04 -13.46 19.17
CA THR A 2 8.22 -13.46 18.29
C THR A 2 8.36 -12.04 17.78
N ASP A 3 9.31 -11.29 18.33
CA ASP A 3 9.50 -9.90 17.98
C ASP A 3 10.29 -9.78 16.67
N SER A 4 9.81 -8.92 15.77
CA SER A 4 10.56 -8.53 14.57
C SER A 4 11.64 -7.53 14.95
N LYS A 5 12.76 -7.53 14.21
CA LYS A 5 13.75 -6.43 14.30
C LYS A 5 13.10 -5.12 13.83
N PRO A 6 13.49 -3.96 14.40
CA PRO A 6 12.98 -2.67 13.95
C PRO A 6 13.44 -2.37 12.51
N VAL A 7 12.60 -1.63 11.78
CA VAL A 7 12.98 -0.95 10.54
C VAL A 7 13.54 0.42 10.92
N LEU A 8 14.75 0.75 10.46
CA LEU A 8 15.36 2.06 10.72
C LEU A 8 14.98 3.04 9.61
N VAL A 9 14.52 4.23 9.99
CA VAL A 9 14.19 5.32 9.07
C VAL A 9 15.00 6.53 9.48
N GLU A 10 15.72 7.12 8.52
CA GLU A 10 16.64 8.23 8.76
C GLU A 10 16.40 9.33 7.75
N THR A 11 16.38 10.58 8.21
CA THR A 11 16.44 11.73 7.31
C THR A 11 17.78 11.76 6.60
N THR A 12 17.78 12.14 5.32
CA THR A 12 19.01 12.13 4.50
C THR A 12 19.81 13.42 4.57
N GLY A 13 19.26 14.47 5.21
CA GLY A 13 19.88 15.79 5.30
C GLY A 13 19.84 16.60 4.00
N THR A 14 19.12 16.13 2.98
CA THR A 14 18.79 16.90 1.78
C THR A 14 17.62 17.84 2.07
N GLU A 15 17.48 18.93 1.29
CA GLU A 15 16.25 19.73 1.31
C GLU A 15 15.04 18.86 0.91
N GLY A 16 13.90 19.06 1.58
CA GLY A 16 12.66 18.29 1.37
C GLY A 16 12.42 17.19 2.42
N TYR A 17 11.59 16.21 2.07
CA TYR A 17 11.07 15.17 2.98
C TYR A 17 11.72 13.79 2.80
N GLN A 18 12.83 13.71 2.06
CA GLN A 18 13.48 12.43 1.76
C GLN A 18 13.97 11.73 3.05
N VAL A 19 13.61 10.45 3.17
CA VAL A 19 14.12 9.54 4.19
C VAL A 19 14.67 8.26 3.58
N ARG A 20 15.72 7.70 4.20
CA ARG A 20 16.24 6.36 3.90
C ARG A 20 15.58 5.35 4.83
N ILE A 21 14.99 4.30 4.24
CA ILE A 21 14.40 3.17 4.95
C ILE A 21 15.35 1.97 4.85
N ALA A 22 15.87 1.54 5.99
CA ALA A 22 16.71 0.36 6.13
C ALA A 22 15.91 -0.80 6.78
N ALA A 23 15.52 -1.75 5.94
CA ALA A 23 14.80 -2.97 6.33
C ALA A 23 15.64 -4.23 6.01
N GLN A 24 15.00 -5.40 5.92
CA GLN A 24 15.67 -6.59 5.41
C GLN A 24 15.95 -6.42 3.90
N GLY A 25 17.22 -6.53 3.51
CA GLY A 25 17.66 -6.36 2.11
C GLY A 25 18.28 -4.97 1.87
N PRO A 26 18.36 -4.53 0.60
CA PRO A 26 18.82 -3.19 0.26
C PRO A 26 17.91 -2.11 0.86
N SER A 27 18.50 -1.00 1.29
CA SER A 27 17.74 0.19 1.67
C SER A 27 17.09 0.85 0.45
N PHE A 28 15.99 1.57 0.67
CA PHE A 28 15.31 2.37 -0.35
C PHE A 28 14.88 3.73 0.25
N PHE A 29 14.48 4.67 -0.61
CA PHE A 29 14.00 5.97 -0.18
C PHE A 29 12.48 6.02 -0.09
N ALA A 30 11.98 6.89 0.78
CA ALA A 30 10.62 7.41 0.74
C ALA A 30 10.69 8.94 0.76
N ASP A 31 9.71 9.58 0.16
CA ASP A 31 9.75 11.02 -0.08
C ASP A 31 8.36 11.56 -0.40
N GLU A 32 8.26 12.87 -0.59
CA GLU A 32 7.08 13.53 -1.11
C GLU A 32 7.25 13.98 -2.58
N PRO A 33 6.14 14.26 -3.28
CA PRO A 33 6.14 14.90 -4.59
C PRO A 33 6.82 16.28 -4.57
N ILE A 34 7.36 16.70 -5.72
CA ILE A 34 8.04 17.99 -5.86
C ILE A 34 7.12 19.17 -5.54
N ASP A 35 5.86 19.11 -5.95
CA ASP A 35 4.86 20.15 -5.70
C ASP A 35 4.38 20.21 -4.24
N LEU A 36 4.74 19.21 -3.43
CA LEU A 36 4.52 19.18 -1.97
C LEU A 36 5.84 19.36 -1.20
N GLY A 37 6.90 19.85 -1.83
CA GLY A 37 8.16 20.17 -1.17
C GLY A 37 9.12 18.98 -0.98
N GLY A 38 8.83 17.81 -1.54
CA GLY A 38 9.77 16.69 -1.62
C GLY A 38 10.64 16.72 -2.88
N SER A 39 11.39 15.64 -3.11
CA SER A 39 12.25 15.49 -4.30
C SER A 39 11.77 14.40 -5.27
N ALA A 40 10.60 13.80 -5.03
CA ALA A 40 10.06 12.66 -5.77
C ALA A 40 11.06 11.50 -5.92
N SER A 41 11.93 11.30 -4.92
CA SER A 41 13.01 10.32 -4.93
C SER A 41 12.60 8.91 -4.50
N GLY A 42 11.37 8.76 -4.03
CA GLY A 42 10.78 7.51 -3.57
C GLY A 42 9.27 7.65 -3.40
N PRO A 43 8.58 6.55 -3.07
CA PRO A 43 7.14 6.58 -2.78
C PRO A 43 6.80 7.43 -1.56
N THR A 44 5.58 7.96 -1.55
CA THR A 44 5.00 8.57 -0.34
C THR A 44 4.71 7.52 0.74
N PRO A 45 4.53 7.92 2.01
CA PRO A 45 4.11 6.99 3.05
C PRO A 45 2.78 6.26 2.80
N TYR A 46 1.76 6.89 2.19
CA TYR A 46 0.54 6.15 1.81
C TYR A 46 0.76 5.23 0.60
N GLU A 47 1.68 5.56 -0.31
CA GLU A 47 2.10 4.63 -1.36
C GLU A 47 2.84 3.42 -0.77
N LEU A 48 3.64 3.60 0.28
CA LEU A 48 4.25 2.50 1.03
C LEU A 48 3.21 1.63 1.74
N LEU A 49 2.20 2.21 2.37
CA LEU A 49 1.09 1.45 2.97
C LEU A 49 0.30 0.67 1.91
N SER A 50 0.03 1.31 0.77
CA SER A 50 -0.63 0.69 -0.38
C SER A 50 0.20 -0.48 -0.94
N GLY A 51 1.51 -0.29 -1.07
CA GLY A 51 2.47 -1.32 -1.46
C GLY A 51 2.53 -2.48 -0.47
N ALA A 52 2.54 -2.20 0.84
CA ALA A 52 2.51 -3.23 1.88
C ALA A 52 1.22 -4.07 1.84
N LEU A 53 0.06 -3.44 1.66
CA LEU A 53 -1.22 -4.12 1.48
C LEU A 53 -1.23 -4.97 0.21
N GLY A 54 -0.78 -4.40 -0.93
CA GLY A 54 -0.68 -5.10 -2.20
C GLY A 54 0.23 -6.33 -2.12
N ALA A 55 1.43 -6.16 -1.58
CA ALA A 55 2.42 -7.22 -1.40
C ALA A 55 1.89 -8.37 -0.53
N CYS A 56 1.32 -8.05 0.64
CA CYS A 56 0.77 -9.06 1.55
C CYS A 56 -0.39 -9.83 0.91
N THR A 57 -1.24 -9.14 0.14
CA THR A 57 -2.33 -9.75 -0.62
C THR A 57 -1.80 -10.73 -1.65
N ALA A 58 -0.89 -10.28 -2.51
CA ALA A 58 -0.32 -11.10 -3.58
C ALA A 58 0.40 -12.34 -3.03
N MET A 59 1.21 -12.19 -1.98
CA MET A 59 1.87 -13.30 -1.29
C MET A 59 0.86 -14.32 -0.73
N THR A 60 -0.21 -13.83 -0.10
CA THR A 60 -1.26 -14.69 0.48
C THR A 60 -2.01 -15.47 -0.59
N MET A 61 -2.41 -14.81 -1.68
CA MET A 61 -3.08 -15.44 -2.80
C MET A 61 -2.17 -16.45 -3.51
N GLN A 62 -0.89 -16.10 -3.72
CA GLN A 62 0.09 -17.00 -4.34
C GLN A 62 0.31 -18.25 -3.49
N MET A 63 0.43 -18.09 -2.17
CA MET A 63 0.53 -19.21 -1.22
C MET A 63 -0.71 -20.12 -1.32
N TYR A 64 -1.92 -19.53 -1.37
CA TYR A 64 -3.17 -20.30 -1.50
C TYR A 64 -3.25 -21.06 -2.82
N ALA A 65 -2.96 -20.38 -3.94
CA ALA A 65 -2.97 -20.98 -5.28
C ALA A 65 -2.01 -22.18 -5.35
N ARG A 66 -0.78 -22.05 -4.82
CA ARG A 66 0.18 -23.15 -4.72
C ARG A 66 -0.34 -24.33 -3.90
N ARG A 67 -0.88 -24.07 -2.71
CA ARG A 67 -1.43 -25.12 -1.82
C ARG A 67 -2.60 -25.88 -2.45
N LYS A 68 -3.41 -25.20 -3.27
CA LYS A 68 -4.56 -25.78 -3.97
C LYS A 68 -4.25 -26.23 -5.39
N LYS A 69 -2.99 -26.11 -5.83
CA LYS A 69 -2.52 -26.45 -7.18
C LYS A 69 -3.37 -25.78 -8.28
N LEU A 70 -3.77 -24.53 -8.05
CA LEU A 70 -4.52 -23.76 -9.04
C LEU A 70 -3.61 -23.40 -10.23
N PRO A 71 -4.13 -23.35 -11.46
CA PRO A 71 -3.38 -23.00 -12.67
C PRO A 71 -3.15 -21.48 -12.77
N VAL A 72 -2.40 -20.93 -11.81
CA VAL A 72 -2.02 -19.51 -11.72
C VAL A 72 -0.53 -19.36 -11.99
N SER A 73 -0.19 -18.53 -12.96
CA SER A 73 1.19 -18.19 -13.35
C SER A 73 1.64 -16.82 -12.82
N GLY A 74 0.70 -15.90 -12.54
CA GLY A 74 0.98 -14.55 -12.08
C GLY A 74 -0.19 -13.95 -11.29
N ILE A 75 0.13 -13.11 -10.31
CA ILE A 75 -0.86 -12.36 -9.51
C ILE A 75 -0.35 -10.92 -9.40
N HIS A 76 -1.20 -9.98 -9.79
CA HIS A 76 -0.90 -8.55 -9.78
C HIS A 76 -1.94 -7.85 -8.93
N VAL A 77 -1.49 -7.00 -8.03
CA VAL A 77 -2.35 -6.26 -7.10
C VAL A 77 -1.96 -4.80 -7.15
N ALA A 78 -2.90 -3.94 -7.56
CA ALA A 78 -2.75 -2.50 -7.45
C ALA A 78 -3.63 -2.00 -6.30
N VAL A 79 -3.11 -1.04 -5.54
CA VAL A 79 -3.81 -0.45 -4.41
C VAL A 79 -3.68 1.06 -4.52
N SER A 80 -4.80 1.77 -4.44
CA SER A 80 -4.84 3.22 -4.31
C SER A 80 -5.39 3.62 -2.95
N HIS A 81 -4.87 4.71 -2.39
CA HIS A 81 -5.38 5.32 -1.17
C HIS A 81 -6.20 6.57 -1.49
N SER A 82 -7.21 6.82 -0.66
CA SER A 82 -7.97 8.07 -0.62
C SER A 82 -8.45 8.30 0.82
N ARG A 83 -8.81 9.54 1.13
CA ARG A 83 -9.48 9.90 2.38
C ARG A 83 -10.83 10.50 2.07
N ASP A 84 -11.88 9.93 2.66
CA ASP A 84 -13.25 10.43 2.53
C ASP A 84 -13.35 11.80 3.20
N ALA A 85 -13.62 12.85 2.43
CA ALA A 85 -13.71 14.22 2.96
C ALA A 85 -14.88 14.43 3.94
N SER A 86 -15.93 13.60 3.87
CA SER A 86 -17.11 13.71 4.72
C SER A 86 -16.95 12.98 6.05
N THR A 87 -16.27 11.83 6.05
CA THR A 87 -16.08 11.00 7.26
C THR A 87 -14.67 11.06 7.83
N GLY A 88 -13.71 11.63 7.09
CA GLY A 88 -12.29 11.64 7.44
C GLY A 88 -11.63 10.27 7.38
N ARG A 89 -12.35 9.22 6.95
CA ARG A 89 -11.85 7.84 6.97
C ARG A 89 -10.95 7.56 5.79
N ASP A 90 -9.86 6.85 6.06
CA ASP A 90 -8.98 6.33 5.02
C ASP A 90 -9.64 5.15 4.29
N ARG A 91 -9.44 5.10 2.98
CA ARG A 91 -9.94 4.07 2.08
C ARG A 91 -8.84 3.58 1.15
N PHE A 92 -8.72 2.26 1.06
CA PHE A 92 -7.86 1.58 0.11
C PHE A 92 -8.69 0.82 -0.92
N ASP A 93 -8.49 1.12 -2.20
CA ASP A 93 -9.14 0.41 -3.30
C ASP A 93 -8.15 -0.55 -3.94
N ARG A 94 -8.44 -1.85 -3.83
CA ARG A 94 -7.57 -2.93 -4.30
C ARG A 94 -8.11 -3.56 -5.57
N GLN A 95 -7.28 -3.56 -6.61
CA GLN A 95 -7.57 -4.20 -7.89
C GLN A 95 -6.68 -5.43 -8.06
N VAL A 96 -7.31 -6.56 -8.39
CA VAL A 96 -6.63 -7.85 -8.50
C VAL A 96 -6.76 -8.39 -9.92
N TYR A 97 -5.60 -8.68 -10.52
CA TYR A 97 -5.49 -9.40 -11.78
C TYR A 97 -4.72 -10.70 -11.56
N VAL A 98 -5.11 -11.77 -12.25
CA VAL A 98 -4.48 -13.09 -12.14
C VAL A 98 -4.26 -13.65 -13.54
N ASP A 99 -3.00 -13.98 -13.84
CA ASP A 99 -2.62 -14.71 -15.05
C ASP A 99 -2.85 -16.20 -14.82
N GLY A 100 -3.99 -16.72 -15.27
CA GLY A 100 -4.33 -18.13 -15.13
C GLY A 100 -5.72 -18.49 -15.67
N THR A 101 -5.92 -19.77 -15.93
CA THR A 101 -7.22 -20.30 -16.40
C THR A 101 -7.98 -20.86 -15.21
N LEU A 102 -8.75 -19.99 -14.55
CA LEU A 102 -9.52 -20.38 -13.36
C LEU A 102 -11.01 -20.48 -13.69
N ASP A 103 -11.65 -21.52 -13.17
CA ASP A 103 -13.11 -21.61 -13.17
C ASP A 103 -13.75 -20.65 -12.15
N ALA A 104 -15.08 -20.58 -12.12
CA ALA A 104 -15.82 -19.68 -11.24
C ALA A 104 -15.56 -19.95 -9.75
N ASP A 105 -15.47 -21.21 -9.33
CA ASP A 105 -15.25 -21.60 -7.94
C ASP A 105 -13.83 -21.29 -7.48
N GLN A 106 -12.85 -21.52 -8.35
CA GLN A 106 -11.45 -21.18 -8.13
C GLN A 106 -11.27 -19.66 -8.00
N TRP A 107 -11.90 -18.88 -8.87
CA TRP A 107 -11.94 -17.42 -8.76
C TRP A 107 -12.57 -16.96 -7.45
N ALA A 108 -13.75 -17.50 -7.09
CA ALA A 108 -14.44 -17.13 -5.86
C ALA A 108 -13.57 -17.40 -4.62
N ARG A 109 -12.90 -18.56 -4.57
CA ARG A 109 -11.97 -18.90 -3.48
C ARG A 109 -10.74 -18.01 -3.44
N LEU A 110 -10.19 -17.68 -4.60
CA LEU A 110 -8.99 -16.86 -4.71
C LEU A 110 -9.26 -15.40 -4.32
N MET A 111 -10.43 -14.87 -4.67
CA MET A 111 -10.85 -13.54 -4.19
C MET A 111 -11.17 -13.56 -2.70
N ALA A 112 -11.81 -14.61 -2.19
CA ALA A 112 -12.10 -14.73 -0.76
C ALA A 112 -10.85 -14.80 0.13
N ILE A 113 -9.72 -15.30 -0.39
CA ILE A 113 -8.45 -15.29 0.35
C ILE A 113 -7.70 -13.95 0.23
N ALA A 114 -7.95 -13.15 -0.82
CA ALA A 114 -7.35 -11.83 -0.95
C ALA A 114 -7.70 -10.93 0.25
N ASP A 115 -8.94 -10.98 0.73
CA ASP A 115 -9.43 -10.22 1.91
C ASP A 115 -8.93 -10.74 3.26
N ARG A 116 -8.08 -11.78 3.28
CA ARG A 116 -7.66 -12.45 4.52
C ARG A 116 -6.17 -12.31 4.83
N CYS A 117 -5.44 -11.52 4.05
CA CYS A 117 -4.02 -11.28 4.31
C CYS A 117 -3.81 -10.55 5.65
N PRO A 118 -2.73 -10.86 6.41
CA PRO A 118 -2.50 -10.25 7.73
C PRO A 118 -2.47 -8.71 7.74
N VAL A 119 -1.77 -8.08 6.79
CA VAL A 119 -1.68 -6.61 6.70
C VAL A 119 -3.06 -5.99 6.44
N GLY A 120 -3.88 -6.61 5.58
CA GLY A 120 -5.25 -6.16 5.34
C GLY A 120 -6.12 -6.19 6.60
N LYS A 121 -5.95 -7.21 7.46
CA LYS A 121 -6.65 -7.27 8.76
C LYS A 121 -6.21 -6.15 9.70
N THR A 122 -4.93 -5.82 9.71
CA THR A 122 -4.39 -4.72 10.51
C THR A 122 -4.98 -3.38 10.05
N LEU A 123 -4.97 -3.11 8.75
CA LEU A 123 -5.48 -1.85 8.19
C LEU A 123 -7.00 -1.72 8.32
N ALA A 124 -7.75 -2.81 8.16
CA ALA A 124 -9.21 -2.83 8.28
C ALA A 124 -9.73 -2.45 9.67
N ALA A 125 -8.87 -2.36 10.69
CA ALA A 125 -9.25 -1.86 12.01
C ALA A 125 -9.53 -0.34 12.02
N GLY A 126 -8.96 0.41 11.07
CA GLY A 126 -9.10 1.87 11.01
C GLY A 126 -9.40 2.44 9.62
N ALA A 127 -9.32 1.63 8.57
CA ALA A 127 -9.55 2.05 7.19
C ALA A 127 -10.57 1.13 6.48
N GLU A 128 -11.26 1.67 5.48
CA GLU A 128 -12.06 0.89 4.55
C GLU A 128 -11.15 0.24 3.50
N ILE A 129 -11.39 -1.02 3.17
CA ILE A 129 -10.68 -1.71 2.10
C ILE A 129 -11.73 -2.31 1.15
N THR A 130 -11.69 -1.89 -0.11
CA THR A 130 -12.52 -2.49 -1.17
C THR A 130 -11.64 -3.35 -2.07
N THR A 131 -12.21 -4.44 -2.59
CA THR A 131 -11.49 -5.36 -3.47
C THR A 131 -12.31 -5.67 -4.70
N GLN A 132 -11.69 -5.54 -5.86
CA GLN A 132 -12.31 -5.93 -7.13
C GLN A 132 -11.35 -6.71 -8.01
N ARG A 133 -11.90 -7.65 -8.78
CA ARG A 133 -11.20 -8.32 -9.87
C ARG A 133 -11.21 -7.41 -11.09
N VAL A 134 -10.09 -7.32 -11.79
CA VAL A 134 -9.98 -6.62 -13.08
C VAL A 134 -9.58 -7.57 -14.21
N ALA A 135 -9.87 -7.18 -15.45
CA ALA A 135 -9.64 -8.01 -16.63
C ALA A 135 -8.20 -7.93 -17.19
N SER A 136 -7.41 -6.95 -16.76
CA SER A 136 -6.03 -6.74 -17.18
C SER A 136 -5.19 -6.17 -16.03
N ILE A 137 -3.86 -6.22 -16.17
CA ILE A 137 -2.94 -5.61 -15.20
C ILE A 137 -3.29 -4.13 -15.08
N PRO A 138 -3.59 -3.63 -13.86
CA PRO A 138 -3.77 -2.20 -13.65
C PRO A 138 -2.52 -1.46 -14.10
N GLY A 139 -2.68 -0.47 -14.98
CA GLY A 139 -1.54 0.34 -15.42
C GLY A 139 -0.84 0.99 -14.22
N HIS A 140 0.49 1.06 -14.26
CA HIS A 140 1.20 2.05 -13.46
C HIS A 140 0.89 3.38 -14.13
N ALA A 141 0.00 4.18 -13.56
CA ALA A 141 -0.17 5.54 -14.06
C ALA A 141 1.19 6.24 -13.91
N HIS A 142 1.87 6.51 -15.01
CA HIS A 142 3.06 7.37 -15.08
C HIS A 142 2.68 8.85 -14.89
N GLU A 143 1.55 9.07 -14.22
CA GLU A 143 0.89 10.34 -13.91
C GLU A 143 1.33 10.69 -12.48
N PRO A 144 1.60 11.98 -12.16
CA PRO A 144 2.22 12.35 -10.90
C PRO A 144 1.44 11.78 -9.70
N PRO A 145 2.13 11.45 -8.59
CA PRO A 145 1.53 10.80 -7.44
C PRO A 145 0.32 11.59 -6.96
N ARG A 146 -0.80 10.88 -6.79
CA ARG A 146 -2.11 11.49 -6.46
C ARG A 146 -2.29 11.68 -4.95
N ASP A 147 -1.33 11.25 -4.14
CA ASP A 147 -1.37 11.45 -2.70
C ASP A 147 -1.10 12.92 -2.37
N ARG A 148 -2.19 13.68 -2.25
CA ARG A 148 -2.21 15.07 -1.78
C ARG A 148 -2.71 15.17 -0.35
N ILE A 149 -2.69 14.05 0.37
CA ILE A 149 -3.27 13.95 1.71
C ILE A 149 -2.15 13.91 2.75
N HIS A 150 -1.02 13.26 2.44
CA HIS A 150 0.05 13.06 3.41
C HIS A 150 0.68 14.37 3.91
N GLU A 151 1.26 15.19 3.04
CA GLU A 151 1.89 16.45 3.45
C GLU A 151 0.94 17.38 4.23
N PRO A 152 -0.31 17.66 3.78
CA PRO A 152 -1.21 18.51 4.55
C PRO A 152 -1.60 17.91 5.91
N ALA A 153 -1.67 16.58 6.02
CA ALA A 153 -1.91 15.91 7.29
C ALA A 153 -0.72 16.06 8.25
N MET A 154 0.53 16.00 7.75
CA MET A 154 1.72 16.29 8.54
C MET A 154 1.71 17.74 9.05
N ALA A 155 1.49 18.71 8.15
CA ALA A 155 1.45 20.13 8.49
C ALA A 155 0.39 20.42 9.56
N LYS A 156 -0.82 19.87 9.42
CA LYS A 156 -1.88 20.00 10.41
C LYS A 156 -1.49 19.46 11.79
N VAL A 157 -0.79 18.33 11.86
CA VAL A 157 -0.30 17.77 13.14
C VAL A 157 0.70 18.73 13.80
N CYS A 158 1.59 19.36 13.03
CA CYS A 158 2.52 20.37 13.54
C CYS A 158 1.76 21.60 14.08
N ASP A 159 0.81 22.14 13.32
CA ASP A 159 0.03 23.32 13.70
C ASP A 159 -0.83 23.06 14.96
N GLU A 160 -1.44 21.87 15.07
CA GLU A 160 -2.21 21.47 16.25
C GLU A 160 -1.32 21.31 17.48
N PHE A 161 -0.10 20.80 17.32
CA PHE A 161 0.86 20.67 18.41
C PHE A 161 1.30 22.04 18.96
N ASP A 162 1.67 22.98 18.09
CA ASP A 162 2.11 24.32 18.46
C ASP A 162 1.02 25.16 19.16
N GLN A 163 -0.25 24.86 18.94
CA GLN A 163 -1.38 25.51 19.62
C GLN A 163 -1.63 24.98 21.04
N THR A 164 -1.01 23.86 21.41
CA THR A 164 -1.19 23.20 22.72
C THR A 164 0.02 23.31 23.64
N GLY A 165 1.13 23.91 23.18
CA GLY A 165 2.35 24.18 23.94
C GLY A 165 2.46 25.64 24.39
#